data_AF-A0AA45WL76-F1
#
_entry.id   AF-A0AA45WL76-F1
#
_cell.length_a   1.000
_cell.length_b   1.000
_cell.length_c   1.000
_cell.angle_alpha   90.00
_cell.angle_beta   90.00
_cell.angle_gamma   90.00
#
_symmetry.space_group_name_H-M   'P 1'
#
loop_
_entity.id
_entity.type
_entity.pdbx_description
1 polymer ?
#
loop_
_entity_poly.entity_id
_entity_poly.type
_entity_poly.pdbx_seq_one_letter_code
_entity_poly.pdbx_strand_id
1 'polypeptide(L)'
;MLKGIAILLLIFAEFSISMANELSQKREEIKQKKNELDIYYRQEQIKILQKAEECLKNAKTKEEKKECKIKEKEEKEKLREKIKSEKEKLKAQEQELKIKYYEMKAQKEREKMRKYQ
;
A
#
# COMPACT_ATOMS: atom_id res chain seq x y z
N MET A 1 22.81 35.62 -27.45
CA MET A 1 21.60 34.78 -27.27
C MET A 1 21.85 33.47 -26.49
N LEU A 2 23.02 33.26 -25.86
CA LEU A 2 23.34 32.02 -25.11
C LEU A 2 22.77 31.95 -23.68
N LYS A 3 22.41 33.09 -23.06
CA LYS A 3 21.93 33.12 -21.66
C LYS A 3 20.53 32.53 -21.46
N GLY A 4 19.65 32.56 -22.47
CA GLY A 4 18.28 32.04 -22.36
C GLY A 4 18.19 30.51 -22.39
N ILE A 5 19.12 29.84 -23.09
CA ILE A 5 19.15 28.37 -23.20
C ILE A 5 19.61 27.72 -21.89
N ALA A 6 20.54 28.34 -21.17
CA ALA A 6 21.04 27.84 -19.89
C ALA A 6 19.98 27.87 -18.77
N ILE A 7 19.11 28.89 -18.75
CA ILE A 7 18.02 29.00 -17.77
C ILE A 7 16.96 27.92 -18.03
N LEU A 8 16.62 27.66 -19.29
CA LEU A 8 15.72 26.56 -19.68
C LEU A 8 16.25 25.19 -19.26
N LEU A 9 17.55 24.92 -19.43
CA LEU A 9 18.15 23.64 -19.03
C LEU A 9 18.13 23.38 -17.51
N LEU A 10 18.26 24.42 -16.68
CA LEU A 10 18.19 24.30 -15.22
C LEU A 10 16.77 24.00 -14.73
N ILE A 11 15.76 24.69 -15.28
CA ILE A 11 14.35 24.47 -14.93
C ILE A 11 13.90 23.03 -15.24
N PHE A 12 14.35 22.48 -16.38
CA PHE A 12 14.05 21.09 -16.75
C PHE A 12 14.73 20.04 -15.85
N ALA A 13 15.93 20.33 -15.35
CA ALA A 13 16.63 19.45 -14.42
C ALA A 13 15.93 19.39 -13.06
N GLU A 14 15.48 20.52 -12.53
CA GLU A 14 14.75 20.62 -11.26
C GLU A 14 13.39 19.91 -11.33
N PHE A 15 12.64 20.08 -12.42
CA PHE A 15 11.37 19.38 -12.64
C PHE A 15 11.54 17.85 -12.69
N SER A 16 12.62 17.39 -13.33
CA SER A 16 12.94 15.96 -13.46
C SER A 16 13.32 15.30 -12.12
N ILE A 17 13.95 16.05 -11.22
CA ILE A 17 14.32 15.61 -9.87
C ILE A 17 13.08 15.60 -8.96
N SER A 18 12.23 16.62 -9.07
CA SER A 18 10.97 16.73 -8.32
C SER A 18 10.04 15.53 -8.55
N MET A 19 9.81 15.14 -9.81
CA MET A 19 8.96 13.98 -10.12
C MET A 19 9.57 12.64 -9.68
N ALA A 20 10.90 12.50 -9.73
CA ALA A 20 11.57 11.27 -9.27
C ALA A 20 11.45 11.11 -7.74
N ASN A 21 11.56 12.22 -7.00
CA ASN A 21 11.35 12.24 -5.56
C ASN A 21 9.90 11.90 -5.18
N GLU A 22 8.92 12.45 -5.89
CA GLU A 22 7.49 12.16 -5.64
C GLU A 22 7.16 10.66 -5.84
N LEU A 23 7.70 10.04 -6.90
CA LEU A 23 7.52 8.60 -7.13
C LEU A 23 8.20 7.76 -6.05
N SER A 24 9.38 8.17 -5.59
CA SER A 24 10.09 7.48 -4.50
C SER A 24 9.30 7.56 -3.19
N GLN A 25 8.81 8.74 -2.83
CA GLN A 25 7.97 8.95 -1.65
C GLN A 25 6.70 8.09 -1.71
N LYS A 26 5.99 8.10 -2.84
CA LYS A 26 4.79 7.26 -3.01
C LYS A 26 5.06 5.76 -2.88
N ARG A 27 6.23 5.27 -3.33
CA ARG A 27 6.63 3.87 -3.12
C ARG A 27 6.83 3.57 -1.65
N GLU A 28 7.51 4.46 -0.94
CA GLU A 28 7.77 4.32 0.49
C GLU A 28 6.48 4.37 1.30
N GLU A 29 5.57 5.28 0.99
CA GLU A 29 4.23 5.35 1.60
C GLU A 29 3.43 4.05 1.40
N ILE A 30 3.38 3.49 0.19
CA ILE A 30 2.68 2.22 -0.06
C ILE A 30 3.33 1.09 0.76
N LYS A 31 4.66 1.07 0.84
CA LYS A 31 5.39 0.08 1.65
C LYS A 31 5.07 0.22 3.14
N GLN A 32 5.04 1.44 3.67
CA GLN A 32 4.67 1.74 5.05
C GLN A 32 3.22 1.29 5.32
N LYS A 33 2.26 1.65 4.45
CA LYS A 33 0.86 1.22 4.57
C LYS A 33 0.70 -0.30 4.56
N LYS A 34 1.47 -1.03 3.74
CA LYS A 34 1.47 -2.51 3.76
C LYS A 34 1.95 -3.05 5.11
N ASN A 35 3.03 -2.49 5.64
CA ASN A 35 3.56 -2.90 6.95
C ASN A 35 2.59 -2.60 8.08
N GLU A 36 2.00 -1.41 8.10
CA GLU A 36 1.00 -1.01 9.09
C GLU A 36 -0.24 -1.92 9.03
N LEU A 37 -0.70 -2.26 7.82
CA LEU A 37 -1.83 -3.16 7.64
C LEU A 37 -1.52 -4.58 8.16
N ASP A 38 -0.32 -5.09 7.95
CA ASP A 38 0.10 -6.39 8.47
C ASP A 38 0.27 -6.38 10.00
N ILE A 39 0.78 -5.29 10.59
CA ILE A 39 0.84 -5.11 12.05
C ILE A 39 -0.57 -5.08 12.62
N TYR A 40 -1.45 -4.26 12.05
CA TYR A 40 -2.85 -4.16 12.45
C TYR A 40 -3.55 -5.53 12.37
N TYR A 41 -3.38 -6.27 11.28
CA TYR A 41 -3.96 -7.60 11.13
C TYR A 41 -3.53 -8.55 12.26
N ARG A 42 -2.24 -8.56 12.61
CA ARG A 42 -1.73 -9.41 13.70
C ARG A 42 -2.31 -9.00 15.05
N GLN A 43 -2.38 -7.70 15.33
CA GLN A 43 -2.96 -7.18 16.57
C GLN A 43 -4.44 -7.55 16.70
N GLU A 44 -5.22 -7.42 15.63
CA GLU A 44 -6.63 -7.79 15.63
C GLU A 44 -6.82 -9.30 15.76
N GLN A 45 -5.99 -10.13 15.13
CA GLN A 45 -6.02 -11.57 15.34
C GLN A 45 -5.79 -11.95 16.80
N ILE A 46 -4.82 -11.31 17.46
CA ILE A 46 -4.55 -11.54 18.89
C ILE A 46 -5.77 -11.17 19.73
N LYS A 47 -6.41 -10.02 19.46
CA LYS A 47 -7.64 -9.62 20.17
C LYS A 47 -8.78 -10.62 19.99
N ILE A 48 -8.99 -11.13 18.77
CA ILE A 48 -10.01 -12.15 18.50
C ILE A 48 -9.71 -13.43 19.30
N LEU A 49 -8.44 -13.86 19.33
CA LEU A 49 -8.03 -15.03 20.10
C LEU A 49 -8.22 -14.83 21.61
N GLN A 50 -7.83 -13.67 22.14
CA GLN A 50 -8.01 -13.34 23.56
C GLN A 50 -9.49 -13.35 23.95
N LYS A 51 -10.37 -12.75 23.13
CA LYS A 51 -11.82 -12.79 23.34
C LYS A 51 -12.37 -14.22 23.28
N ALA A 52 -11.90 -15.02 22.33
CA ALA A 52 -12.32 -16.41 22.20
C ALA A 52 -11.89 -17.24 23.42
N GLU A 53 -10.67 -17.04 23.93
CA GLU A 53 -10.20 -17.67 25.16
C GLU A 53 -11.03 -17.27 26.37
N GLU A 54 -11.35 -15.98 26.52
CA GLU A 54 -12.21 -15.49 27.60
C GLU A 54 -13.62 -16.08 27.52
N CYS A 55 -14.21 -16.13 26.32
CA CYS A 55 -15.50 -16.76 26.08
C CYS A 55 -15.48 -18.24 26.49
N LEU A 56 -14.44 -18.98 26.09
CA LEU A 56 -14.28 -20.39 26.43
C LEU A 56 -14.07 -20.64 27.92
N LYS A 57 -13.40 -19.72 28.64
CA LYS A 57 -13.24 -19.79 30.11
C LYS A 57 -14.58 -19.61 30.83
N ASN A 58 -15.43 -18.73 30.33
CA ASN A 58 -16.74 -18.44 30.92
C ASN A 58 -17.83 -19.44 30.52
N ALA A 59 -17.64 -20.18 29.43
CA ALA A 59 -18.59 -21.17 28.94
C ALA A 59 -18.66 -22.43 29.85
N LYS A 60 -19.84 -22.66 30.41
CA LYS A 60 -20.16 -23.78 31.31
C LYS A 60 -20.73 -24.97 30.55
N THR A 61 -21.37 -24.76 29.40
CA THR A 61 -22.01 -25.82 28.60
C THR A 61 -21.27 -26.12 27.31
N LYS A 62 -21.59 -27.25 26.67
CA LYS A 62 -21.03 -27.61 25.36
C LYS A 62 -21.54 -26.68 24.27
N GLU A 63 -22.78 -26.24 24.40
CA GLU A 63 -23.47 -25.31 23.51
C GLU A 63 -22.78 -23.94 23.51
N GLU A 64 -22.51 -23.38 24.69
CA GLU A 64 -21.79 -22.11 24.84
C GLU A 64 -20.37 -22.20 24.25
N LYS A 65 -19.66 -23.32 24.46
CA LYS A 65 -18.34 -23.53 23.86
C LYS A 65 -18.39 -23.60 22.33
N LYS A 66 -19.44 -24.17 21.74
CA LYS A 66 -19.64 -24.17 20.29
C LYS A 66 -19.91 -22.75 19.80
N GLU A 67 -20.73 -21.99 20.50
CA GLU A 67 -21.04 -20.60 20.16
C GLU A 67 -19.79 -19.72 20.18
N CYS A 68 -18.92 -19.85 21.20
CA CYS A 68 -17.63 -19.15 21.24
C CYS A 68 -16.77 -19.44 19.99
N LYS A 69 -16.71 -20.70 19.55
CA LYS A 69 -15.96 -21.09 18.34
C LYS A 69 -16.57 -20.55 17.05
N ILE A 70 -17.90 -20.44 16.99
CA ILE A 70 -18.60 -19.84 15.84
C ILE A 70 -18.26 -18.35 15.78
N LYS A 71 -18.38 -17.63 16.91
CA LYS A 71 -18.02 -16.21 17.01
C LYS A 71 -16.57 -15.94 16.63
N GLU A 72 -15.63 -16.76 17.11
CA GLU A 72 -14.22 -16.66 16.72
C GLU A 72 -14.02 -16.80 15.20
N LYS A 73 -14.70 -17.76 14.56
CA LYS A 73 -14.62 -17.96 13.11
C LYS A 73 -15.20 -16.78 12.35
N GLU A 74 -16.38 -16.30 12.75
CA GLU A 74 -17.03 -15.16 12.11
C GLU A 74 -16.19 -13.89 12.22
N GLU A 75 -15.60 -13.60 13.39
CA GLU A 75 -14.71 -12.45 13.55
C GLU A 75 -13.44 -12.58 12.70
N LYS A 76 -12.85 -13.79 12.63
CA LYS A 76 -11.69 -14.06 11.76
C LYS A 76 -12.03 -13.87 10.28
N GLU A 77 -13.20 -14.30 9.85
CA GLU A 77 -13.66 -14.17 8.46
C GLU A 77 -13.86 -12.70 8.10
N LYS A 78 -14.58 -11.93 8.94
CA LYS A 78 -14.75 -10.48 8.77
C LYS A 78 -13.42 -9.75 8.70
N LEU A 79 -12.46 -10.10 9.57
CA LEU A 79 -11.13 -9.51 9.55
C LEU A 79 -10.39 -9.85 8.24
N ARG A 80 -10.46 -11.12 7.78
CA ARG A 80 -9.83 -11.54 6.52
C ARG A 80 -10.39 -10.79 5.31
N GLU A 81 -11.71 -10.63 5.23
CA GLU A 81 -12.35 -9.89 4.13
C GLU A 81 -11.91 -8.43 4.11
N LYS A 82 -11.91 -7.78 5.29
CA LYS A 82 -11.46 -6.38 5.43
C LYS A 82 -10.00 -6.22 4.97
N ILE A 83 -9.11 -7.08 5.44
CA ILE A 83 -7.68 -7.03 5.07
C ILE A 83 -7.48 -7.36 3.59
N LYS A 84 -8.25 -8.30 3.02
CA LYS A 84 -8.19 -8.63 1.60
C LYS A 84 -8.52 -7.42 0.74
N SER A 85 -9.61 -6.70 1.07
CA SER A 85 -10.00 -5.48 0.35
C SER A 85 -8.91 -4.41 0.40
N GLU A 86 -8.33 -4.16 1.58
CA GLU A 86 -7.24 -3.17 1.71
C GLU A 86 -5.96 -3.59 0.96
N LYS A 87 -5.62 -4.87 0.96
CA LYS A 87 -4.48 -5.40 0.17
C LYS A 87 -4.71 -5.23 -1.33
N GLU A 88 -5.93 -5.43 -1.82
CA GLU A 88 -6.28 -5.22 -3.22
C GLU A 88 -6.16 -3.74 -3.61
N LYS A 89 -6.60 -2.80 -2.76
CA LYS A 89 -6.41 -1.36 -2.98
C LYS A 89 -4.93 -0.98 -3.05
N LEU A 90 -4.11 -1.46 -2.11
CA LEU A 90 -2.66 -1.20 -2.11
C LEU A 90 -1.96 -1.79 -3.34
N LYS A 91 -2.40 -2.96 -3.81
CA LYS A 91 -1.90 -3.58 -5.03
C LYS A 91 -2.26 -2.76 -6.27
N ALA A 92 -3.48 -2.22 -6.34
CA ALA A 92 -3.89 -1.34 -7.43
C ALA A 92 -3.05 -0.04 -7.45
N GLN A 93 -2.82 0.58 -6.29
CA GLN A 93 -1.96 1.76 -6.17
C GLN A 93 -0.52 1.48 -6.63
N GLU A 94 0.03 0.31 -6.28
CA GLU A 94 1.36 -0.11 -6.71
C GLU A 94 1.44 -0.31 -8.23
N GLN A 95 0.40 -0.87 -8.84
CA GLN A 95 0.30 -1.03 -10.30
C GLN A 95 0.21 0.32 -11.02
N GLU A 96 -0.61 1.24 -10.52
CA GLU A 96 -0.73 2.60 -11.06
C GLU A 96 0.62 3.34 -11.00
N LEU A 97 1.32 3.22 -9.87
CA LEU A 97 2.64 3.82 -9.68
C LEU A 97 3.69 3.22 -10.64
N LYS A 98 3.58 1.92 -10.92
CA LYS A 98 4.44 1.23 -11.89
C LYS A 98 4.17 1.71 -13.32
N ILE A 99 2.91 1.91 -13.69
CA ILE A 99 2.53 2.47 -15.00
C ILE A 99 3.11 3.88 -15.16
N LYS A 100 2.86 4.78 -14.19
CA LYS A 100 3.38 6.16 -14.19
C LYS A 100 4.90 6.21 -14.34
N TYR A 101 5.61 5.30 -13.69
CA TYR A 101 7.06 5.18 -13.82
C TYR A 101 7.50 4.85 -15.26
N TYR A 102 6.84 3.91 -15.93
CA TYR A 102 7.16 3.56 -17.32
C TYR A 102 6.79 4.67 -18.31
N GLU A 103 5.65 5.34 -18.12
CA GLU A 103 5.25 6.49 -18.94
C GLU A 103 6.28 7.62 -18.88
N MET A 104 6.71 7.97 -17.67
CA MET A 104 7.75 8.99 -17.46
C MET A 104 9.10 8.58 -18.06
N LYS A 105 9.46 7.28 -17.96
CA LYS A 105 10.67 6.76 -18.60
C LYS A 105 10.59 6.88 -20.14
N ALA A 106 9.46 6.47 -20.73
CA ALA A 106 9.23 6.57 -22.17
C ALA A 106 9.23 8.02 -22.66
N GLN A 107 8.66 8.96 -21.89
CA GLN A 107 8.70 10.39 -22.21
C GLN A 107 10.13 10.92 -22.23
N LYS A 108 10.96 10.58 -21.22
CA LYS A 108 12.38 10.96 -21.19
C LYS A 108 13.14 10.40 -22.40
N GLU A 109 12.85 9.18 -22.84
CA GLU A 109 13.46 8.59 -24.03
C GLU A 109 13.04 9.32 -25.31
N ARG A 110 11.74 9.65 -25.47
CA ARG A 110 11.26 10.45 -26.60
C ARG A 110 11.90 11.83 -26.66
N GLU A 111 12.05 12.49 -25.51
CA GLU A 111 12.72 13.79 -25.43
C GLU A 111 14.20 13.72 -25.80
N LYS A 112 14.90 12.65 -25.39
CA LYS A 112 16.28 12.41 -25.84
C LYS A 112 16.34 12.30 -27.37
N MET A 113 15.47 11.49 -27.98
CA MET A 113 15.44 11.32 -29.44
C MET A 113 15.18 12.64 -30.19
N ARG A 114 14.29 13.51 -29.68
CA ARG A 114 14.04 14.84 -30.26
C ARG A 114 15.25 15.78 -30.20
N LYS A 115 16.14 15.62 -29.21
CA LYS A 115 17.36 16.44 -29.10
C LYS A 115 18.47 16.04 -30.08
N TYR A 116 18.36 14.87 -30.71
CA TYR A 116 19.34 14.36 -31.68
C TYR A 116 18.89 14.52 -33.15
N GLN A 117 17.74 15.16 -33.39
CA GLN A 117 17.23 15.55 -34.72
C GLN A 117 17.44 17.05 -34.92
#